data_AF-A0A2E3B3C1-F1
#
_entry.id   AF-A0A2E3B3C1-F1
#
_cell.length_a   1.000
_cell.length_b   1.000
_cell.length_c   1.000
_cell.angle_alpha   90.00
_cell.angle_beta   90.00
_cell.angle_gamma   90.00
#
_symmetry.space_group_name_H-M   'P 1'
#
loop_
_entity.id
_entity.type
_entity.pdbx_description
1 polymer ?
#
loop_
_entity_poly.entity_id
_entity_poly.type
_entity_poly.pdbx_seq_one_letter_code
_entity_poly.pdbx_strand_id
1 'polypeptide(L)' 'MKSKIGEVTEISVSGEKWNHGRAGDIRAIFTKCGGNLAETGSVSFLFKKVGLIEFDKSICPEDDIIE' A
#
# COMPACT_ATOMS: atom_id res chain seq x y z
N MET A 1 -2.45 -9.48 18.51
CA MET A 1 -3.16 -9.72 17.24
C MET A 1 -2.18 -9.43 16.11
N LYS A 2 -1.65 -10.47 15.43
CA LYS A 2 -0.67 -10.29 14.36
C LYS A 2 -1.40 -9.85 13.11
N SER A 3 -1.54 -8.54 12.93
CA SER A 3 -2.03 -7.94 11.69
C SER A 3 -1.18 -8.48 10.56
N LYS A 4 -1.80 -9.24 9.64
CA LYS A 4 -1.16 -9.61 8.38
C LYS A 4 -0.80 -8.30 7.70
N ILE A 5 0.49 -7.97 7.68
CA ILE A 5 1.03 -6.92 6.83
C ILE A 5 0.75 -7.42 5.43
N GLY A 6 -0.27 -6.85 4.79
CA GLY A 6 -0.53 -7.11 3.38
C GLY A 6 0.74 -6.74 2.62
N GLU A 7 1.28 -7.66 1.84
CA GLU A 7 2.24 -7.26 0.82
C GLU A 7 1.60 -6.15 -0.02
N VAL A 8 2.35 -5.06 -0.19
CA VAL A 8 1.91 -3.90 -0.96
C VAL A 8 1.89 -4.31 -2.43
N THR A 9 0.78 -4.88 -2.88
CA THR A 9 0.60 -5.38 -4.25
C THR A 9 0.05 -4.30 -5.19
N GLU A 10 -0.29 -3.12 -4.68
CA GLU A 10 -0.62 -1.94 -5.50
C GLU A 10 0.29 -0.77 -5.10
N ILE A 11 1.25 -0.44 -5.98
CA ILE A 11 1.98 0.83 -5.89
C ILE A 11 1.18 1.87 -6.68
N SER A 12 0.25 2.55 -6.02
CA SER A 12 -0.38 3.75 -6.56
C SER A 12 0.55 4.93 -6.31
N VAL A 13 1.31 5.34 -7.33
CA VAL A 13 2.20 6.50 -7.23
C VAL A 13 1.38 7.78 -7.38
N SER A 14 0.96 8.38 -6.27
CA SER A 14 0.45 9.77 -6.27
C SER A 14 1.63 10.74 -6.10
N GLY A 15 2.12 11.32 -7.20
CA GLY A 15 3.23 12.28 -7.17
C GLY A 15 3.53 12.86 -8.55
N GLU A 16 4.01 14.11 -8.59
CA GLU A 16 4.24 14.83 -9.84
C GLU A 16 5.40 14.25 -10.66
N LYS A 17 5.10 13.99 -11.94
CA LYS A 17 5.95 13.49 -13.05
C LYS A 17 6.72 12.19 -12.81
N TRP A 18 6.29 11.18 -13.55
CA TRP A 18 6.98 9.92 -13.80
C TRP A 18 8.34 10.14 -14.48
N ASN A 19 9.43 9.67 -13.88
CA ASN A 19 10.73 9.58 -14.55
C ASN A 19 10.99 8.13 -15.03
N HIS A 20 11.80 7.96 -16.07
CA HIS A 20 12.07 6.66 -16.67
C HIS A 20 12.70 5.65 -15.68
N GLY A 21 13.44 6.13 -14.67
CA GLY A 21 14.14 5.31 -13.68
C GLY A 21 13.24 4.62 -12.65
N ARG A 22 12.19 5.29 -12.13
CA ARG A 22 11.31 4.74 -11.08
C ARG A 22 10.67 3.42 -11.47
N ALA A 23 10.27 3.29 -12.73
CA ALA A 23 9.67 2.07 -13.26
C ALA A 23 10.66 0.90 -13.25
N GLY A 24 11.94 1.17 -13.49
CA GLY A 24 13.02 0.18 -13.45
C GLY A 24 13.29 -0.29 -12.03
N ASP A 25 13.38 0.65 -11.08
CA ASP A 25 13.63 0.34 -9.67
C ASP A 25 12.53 -0.54 -9.08
N ILE A 26 11.26 -0.20 -9.34
CA ILE A 26 10.11 -0.99 -8.90
C ILE A 26 10.17 -2.41 -9.47
N ARG A 27 10.40 -2.57 -10.78
CA ARG A 27 10.53 -3.91 -11.39
C ARG A 27 11.67 -4.72 -10.77
N ALA A 28 12.82 -4.09 -10.54
CA ALA A 28 13.97 -4.75 -9.92
C ALA A 28 13.68 -5.25 -8.50
N ILE A 29 12.91 -4.49 -7.70
CA ILE A 29 12.47 -4.90 -6.37
C ILE A 29 11.56 -6.14 -6.48
N PHE A 30 10.54 -6.11 -7.34
CA PHE A 30 9.66 -7.26 -7.54
C PHE A 30 10.44 -8.51 -7.96
N THR A 31 11.36 -8.39 -8.93
CA THR A 31 12.19 -9.50 -9.38
C THR A 31 13.09 -10.05 -8.27
N LYS A 32 13.70 -9.19 -7.43
CA LYS A 32 14.51 -9.61 -6.27
C LYS A 32 13.70 -10.39 -5.24
N CYS A 33 12.42 -10.05 -5.10
CA CYS A 33 11.48 -10.71 -4.19
C CYS A 33 10.76 -11.92 -4.82
N GLY A 34 11.14 -12.35 -6.03
CA GLY A 34 10.53 -13.50 -6.70
C GLY A 34 9.15 -13.22 -7.32
N GLY A 35 8.78 -11.96 -7.49
CA GLY A 35 7.53 -11.51 -8.12
C GLY A 35 7.73 -10.79 -9.45
N ASN A 36 6.64 -10.28 -10.02
CA ASN A 36 6.64 -9.49 -11.26
C ASN A 36 5.68 -8.30 -11.16
N LEU A 37 6.01 -7.20 -11.85
CA LEU A 37 5.12 -6.06 -12.00
C LEU A 37 4.11 -6.35 -13.12
N ALA A 38 2.83 -6.36 -12.78
CA ALA A 38 1.73 -6.57 -13.73
C ALA A 38 1.32 -5.27 -14.45
N GLU A 39 0.33 -5.37 -15.35
CA GLU A 39 -0.23 -4.23 -16.06
C GLU A 39 -1.06 -3.34 -15.13
N THR A 40 -1.36 -2.12 -15.60
CA THR A 40 -2.19 -1.18 -14.82
C THR A 40 -3.58 -1.79 -14.59
N GLY A 41 -4.00 -1.89 -13.33
CA GLY A 41 -5.32 -2.39 -12.96
C GLY A 41 -5.43 -3.90 -12.70
N SER A 42 -4.36 -4.69 -12.86
CA SER A 42 -4.42 -6.17 -12.70
C SER A 42 -4.90 -6.66 -11.33
N VAL A 43 -4.78 -5.86 -10.27
CA VAL A 43 -5.21 -6.21 -8.91
C VAL A 43 -6.07 -5.13 -8.24
N SER A 44 -6.38 -4.05 -8.95
CA SER A 44 -7.06 -2.89 -8.35
C SER A 44 -8.45 -3.24 -7.81
N PHE A 45 -9.12 -4.23 -8.40
CA PHE A 45 -10.42 -4.74 -7.94
C PHE A 45 -10.39 -5.41 -6.55
N LEU A 46 -9.22 -5.80 -6.05
CA LEU A 46 -9.06 -6.35 -4.70
C LEU A 46 -9.06 -5.26 -3.62
N PHE A 47 -8.86 -4.00 -4.01
CA PHE A 47 -8.71 -2.88 -3.08
C PHE A 47 -9.89 -1.91 -3.21
N LYS A 48 -10.25 -1.29 -2.09
CA LYS A 48 -11.23 -0.21 -2.04
C LYS A 48 -10.58 1.02 -1.46
N LYS A 49 -10.82 2.18 -2.09
CA LYS A 49 -10.40 3.46 -1.55
C LYS A 49 -11.22 3.77 -0.29
N VAL A 50 -10.56 3.82 0.86
CA VAL A 50 -11.15 4.15 2.16
C VAL A 50 -10.40 5.32 2.79
N GLY A 51 -11.07 6.11 3.63
CA GLY A 51 -10.40 7.08 4.49
C GLY A 51 -9.79 6.37 5.69
N LEU A 52 -8.53 6.68 6.00
CA LEU A 52 -7.83 6.15 7.16
C LEU A 52 -7.67 7.28 8.19
N ILE A 53 -8.14 7.05 9.40
CA ILE A 53 -7.93 7.94 10.55
C ILE A 53 -7.12 7.13 11.56
N GLU A 54 -5.89 7.57 11.84
CA GLU A 54 -5.00 6.93 12.81
C GLU A 54 -4.94 7.76 14.09
N PHE A 55 -5.13 7.08 15.22
CA PHE A 55 -4.95 7.64 16.55
C PHE A 55 -3.85 6.87 17.28
N ASP A 56 -3.03 7.57 18.06
CA ASP A 56 -2.06 6.93 18.93
C ASP A 56 -2.78 6.27 20.12
N LYS A 57 -2.44 5.00 20.40
CA LYS A 57 -3.01 4.21 21.51
C LYS A 57 -2.83 4.86 22.88
N SER A 58 -1.88 5.78 23.01
CA SER A 58 -1.61 6.52 24.24
C SER A 58 -2.60 7.66 24.53
N ILE A 59 -3.36 8.11 23.52
CA ILE A 59 -4.22 9.30 23.64
C ILE A 59 -5.58 8.94 24.23
N CYS A 60 -6.12 7.76 23.92
CA CYS A 60 -7.48 7.39 24.25
C CYS A 60 -7.68 5.86 24.17
N PRO A 61 -8.42 5.23 25.11
CA PRO A 61 -8.75 3.81 25.03
C PRO A 61 -9.62 3.49 23.80
N GLU A 62 -9.57 2.25 23.32
CA GLU A 62 -10.23 1.83 22.08
C GLU A 62 -11.76 2.03 22.11
N ASP A 63 -12.38 1.89 23.29
CA ASP A 63 -13.83 2.02 23.45
C ASP A 63 -14.31 3.46 23.19
N ASP A 64 -13.56 4.47 23.62
CA ASP A 64 -13.89 5.89 23.46
C ASP A 64 -13.76 6.37 21.99
N ILE A 65 -12.98 5.67 21.16
CA ILE A 65 -12.77 6.01 19.74
C ILE A 65 -13.88 5.41 18.86
N ILE A 66 -14.48 4.31 19.30
CA ILE A 66 -15.46 3.53 18.54
C ILE A 66 -16.91 3.94 18.88
N GLU A 67 -17.17 4.42 20.09
CA GLU A 67 -18.47 5.03 20.45
C GLU A 67 -18.76 6.34 19.70
#